data_AF-A0A1G9YAS6-F1
#
_entry.id   AF-A0A1G9YAS6-F1
#
_cell.length_a   1.000
_cell.length_b   1.000
_cell.length_c   1.000
_cell.angle_alpha   90.00
_cell.angle_beta   90.00
_cell.angle_gamma   90.00
#
_symmetry.space_group_name_H-M   'P 1'
#
loop_
_entity.id
_entity.type
_entity.pdbx_description
1 polymer ?
#
loop_
_entity_poly.entity_id
_entity_poly.type
_entity_poly.pdbx_seq_one_letter_code
_entity_poly.pdbx_strand_id
1 'polypeptide(L)'
;MRDVELRVVHAFTWPAMHAPRGASPLGPPTGGLREAVEHLLAEAVERARTAAPGAEVSHAVITGEALTVLAAQSRSAQLIVVGHRGSGRFRELLLGSTAVHLSAHARCPVMVVRGRPEPAGPVVVAVDGSPQGQAAVAFAFAEAALRGADLLALHAWSTWADHGEHRFGDPVDPVDLIGDADRLRAEEERVLVEALSGHPERYPELTVRTSLVHGRTRPALIEASGSAQLMAVGARGRGGFTGMLLGSVSQAVLHHAHCPVTVVRSDL
;
A
#
# COMPACT_ATOMS: atom_id res chain seq x y z
N MET A 1 -8.01 11.96 2.09
CA MET A 1 -8.62 13.05 1.30
C MET A 1 -9.99 13.36 1.90
N ARG A 2 -10.46 14.62 1.93
CA ARG A 2 -11.86 14.97 2.28
C ARG A 2 -12.55 15.49 1.02
N ASP A 3 -13.88 15.34 0.97
CA ASP A 3 -14.74 15.87 -0.10
C ASP A 3 -14.39 15.37 -1.51
N VAL A 4 -13.99 14.10 -1.61
CA VAL A 4 -13.75 13.41 -2.88
C VAL A 4 -14.78 12.30 -3.08
N GLU A 5 -15.21 12.11 -4.33
CA GLU A 5 -16.14 11.05 -4.72
C GLU A 5 -15.54 9.65 -4.47
N LEU A 6 -16.32 8.77 -3.84
CA LEU A 6 -16.04 7.34 -3.81
C LEU A 6 -16.73 6.65 -5.00
N ARG A 7 -15.93 6.17 -5.95
CA ARG A 7 -16.42 5.41 -7.10
C ARG A 7 -16.18 3.92 -6.92
N VAL A 8 -17.25 3.13 -6.73
CA VAL A 8 -17.17 1.67 -6.62
C VAL A 8 -17.19 1.03 -8.01
N VAL A 9 -16.08 0.42 -8.42
CA VAL A 9 -15.95 -0.18 -9.76
C VAL A 9 -15.91 -1.70 -9.68
N HIS A 10 -16.78 -2.37 -10.44
CA HIS A 10 -16.70 -3.80 -10.70
C HIS A 10 -16.35 -4.04 -12.17
N ALA A 11 -15.23 -4.72 -12.41
CA ALA A 11 -14.82 -5.13 -13.74
C ALA A 11 -15.23 -6.58 -13.98
N PHE A 12 -15.87 -6.83 -15.12
CA PHE A 12 -16.41 -8.15 -15.43
C PHE A 12 -16.19 -8.52 -16.89
N THR A 13 -15.57 -9.68 -17.13
CA THR A 13 -15.45 -10.24 -18.48
C THR A 13 -16.65 -11.15 -18.74
N TRP A 14 -17.43 -10.84 -19.76
CA TRP A 14 -18.49 -11.72 -20.23
C TRP A 14 -17.91 -13.08 -20.63
N PRO A 15 -18.47 -14.22 -20.16
CA PRO A 15 -18.13 -15.52 -20.71
C PRO A 15 -18.32 -15.46 -22.23
N ALA A 16 -17.38 -16.04 -22.98
CA ALA A 16 -17.48 -16.10 -24.43
C ALA A 16 -18.88 -16.59 -24.88
N MET A 17 -19.30 -16.17 -26.07
CA MET A 17 -20.69 -16.18 -26.61
C MET A 17 -21.50 -17.51 -26.55
N HIS A 18 -20.99 -18.57 -25.92
CA HIS A 18 -21.60 -19.90 -25.82
C HIS A 18 -22.16 -20.25 -24.43
N ALA A 19 -22.07 -19.36 -23.42
CA ALA A 19 -22.74 -19.57 -22.13
C ALA A 19 -24.13 -18.89 -22.12
N PRO A 20 -25.20 -19.58 -21.67
CA PRO A 20 -26.52 -18.97 -21.49
C PRO A 20 -26.44 -17.72 -20.62
N ARG A 21 -27.06 -16.63 -21.09
CA ARG A 21 -26.92 -15.27 -20.52
C ARG A 21 -27.90 -14.95 -19.39
N GLY A 22 -29.02 -15.66 -19.34
CA GLY A 22 -30.08 -15.48 -18.34
C GLY A 22 -29.95 -16.45 -17.18
N ALA A 23 -30.96 -16.46 -16.30
CA ALA A 23 -31.13 -17.52 -15.33
C ALA A 23 -30.99 -18.90 -16.01
N SER A 24 -30.34 -19.83 -15.31
CA SER A 24 -30.33 -21.23 -15.74
C SER A 24 -31.78 -21.68 -15.99
N PRO A 25 -32.07 -22.45 -17.07
CA PRO A 25 -33.40 -23.07 -17.25
C PRO A 25 -33.83 -23.94 -16.06
N LEU A 26 -32.86 -24.33 -15.22
CA LEU A 26 -33.02 -25.15 -14.02
C LEU A 26 -32.83 -24.34 -12.72
N GLY A 27 -32.68 -23.01 -12.79
CA GLY A 27 -32.45 -22.13 -11.64
C GLY A 27 -33.53 -21.04 -11.51
N PRO A 28 -33.59 -20.32 -10.38
CA PRO A 28 -34.55 -19.25 -10.19
C PRO A 28 -34.35 -18.12 -11.23
N PRO A 29 -35.42 -17.45 -11.69
CA PRO A 29 -35.37 -16.42 -12.74
C PRO A 29 -34.51 -15.19 -12.39
N THR A 30 -34.10 -15.05 -11.12
CA THR A 30 -33.22 -14.01 -10.56
C THR A 30 -31.74 -14.44 -10.49
N GLY A 31 -31.37 -15.55 -11.13
CA GLY A 31 -30.06 -16.20 -10.98
C GLY A 31 -28.99 -15.80 -11.99
N GLY A 32 -29.15 -14.69 -12.71
CA GLY A 32 -28.19 -14.23 -13.71
C GLY A 32 -26.93 -13.63 -13.11
N LEU A 33 -25.77 -13.86 -13.75
CA LEU A 33 -24.48 -13.31 -13.33
C LEU A 33 -24.46 -11.76 -13.30
N ARG A 34 -25.26 -11.13 -14.16
CA ARG A 34 -25.45 -9.68 -14.17
C ARG A 34 -26.17 -9.18 -12.92
N GLU A 35 -27.30 -9.79 -12.57
CA GLU A 35 -28.07 -9.44 -11.37
C GLU A 35 -27.23 -9.65 -10.11
N ALA A 36 -26.43 -10.72 -10.06
CA ALA A 36 -25.51 -10.97 -8.95
C ALA A 36 -24.46 -9.86 -8.80
N VAL A 37 -23.89 -9.36 -9.90
CA VAL A 37 -22.94 -8.23 -9.89
C VAL A 37 -23.62 -6.93 -9.47
N GLU A 38 -24.82 -6.66 -10.00
CA GLU A 38 -25.60 -5.47 -9.64
C GLU A 38 -25.98 -5.49 -8.15
N HIS A 39 -26.37 -6.65 -7.61
CA HIS A 39 -26.67 -6.81 -6.19
C HIS A 39 -25.42 -6.61 -5.31
N LEU A 40 -24.29 -7.21 -5.69
CA LEU A 40 -23.02 -7.03 -4.98
C LEU A 40 -22.61 -5.54 -4.92
N LEU A 41 -22.76 -4.82 -6.03
CA LEU A 41 -22.47 -3.39 -6.08
C LEU A 41 -23.45 -2.56 -5.25
N ALA A 42 -24.75 -2.87 -5.32
CA ALA A 42 -25.75 -2.20 -4.50
C ALA A 42 -25.42 -2.37 -3.00
N GLU A 43 -25.10 -3.58 -2.56
CA GLU A 43 -24.65 -3.82 -1.17
C GLU A 43 -23.39 -3.01 -0.83
N ALA A 44 -22.42 -2.95 -1.73
CA ALA A 44 -21.19 -2.20 -1.50
C ALA A 44 -21.44 -0.68 -1.37
N VAL A 45 -22.31 -0.13 -2.22
CA VAL A 45 -22.72 1.29 -2.18
C VAL A 45 -23.47 1.59 -0.88
N GLU A 46 -24.41 0.73 -0.47
CA GLU A 46 -25.15 0.94 0.78
C GLU A 46 -24.26 0.84 2.01
N ARG A 47 -23.30 -0.10 2.04
CA ARG A 47 -22.27 -0.16 3.09
C ARG A 47 -21.44 1.13 3.13
N ALA A 48 -21.03 1.64 1.96
CA ALA A 48 -20.24 2.86 1.89
C ALA A 48 -21.02 4.09 2.40
N ARG A 49 -22.28 4.26 1.98
CA ARG A 49 -23.17 5.34 2.46
C ARG A 49 -23.43 5.25 3.95
N THR A 50 -23.59 4.04 4.48
CA THR A 50 -23.78 3.83 5.92
C THR A 50 -22.52 4.21 6.71
N ALA A 51 -21.33 3.82 6.21
CA ALA A 51 -20.06 4.12 6.86
C ALA A 51 -19.67 5.61 6.76
N ALA A 52 -20.09 6.30 5.69
CA ALA A 52 -19.80 7.72 5.47
C ALA A 52 -21.02 8.44 4.85
N PRO A 53 -22.01 8.87 5.67
CA PRO A 53 -23.26 9.46 5.18
C PRO A 53 -23.10 10.75 4.36
N GLY A 54 -21.99 11.47 4.53
CA GLY A 54 -21.68 12.70 3.78
C GLY A 54 -20.86 12.48 2.51
N ALA A 55 -20.45 11.25 2.19
CA ALA A 55 -19.63 10.98 1.01
C ALA A 55 -20.50 10.87 -0.26
N GLU A 56 -20.04 11.48 -1.35
CA GLU A 56 -20.61 11.23 -2.67
C GLU A 56 -20.17 9.83 -3.13
N VAL A 57 -21.14 8.92 -3.32
CA VAL A 57 -20.87 7.54 -3.71
C VAL A 57 -21.52 7.24 -5.06
N SER A 58 -20.69 6.91 -6.05
CA SER A 58 -21.14 6.39 -7.34
C SER A 58 -20.64 4.96 -7.56
N HIS A 59 -21.17 4.29 -8.58
CA HIS A 59 -20.72 2.95 -8.95
C HIS A 59 -20.74 2.73 -10.47
N ALA A 60 -19.93 1.78 -10.93
CA ALA A 60 -19.90 1.38 -12.33
C ALA A 60 -19.59 -0.11 -12.50
N VAL A 61 -20.36 -0.79 -13.34
CA VAL A 61 -20.01 -2.10 -13.91
C VAL A 61 -19.34 -1.87 -15.26
N ILE A 62 -18.08 -2.25 -15.38
CA ILE A 62 -17.31 -2.08 -16.62
C ILE A 62 -17.03 -3.45 -17.22
N THR A 63 -17.36 -3.63 -18.50
CA THR A 63 -17.04 -4.87 -19.20
C THR A 63 -15.56 -4.88 -19.58
N GLY A 64 -14.83 -5.89 -19.12
CA GLY A 64 -13.41 -6.04 -19.38
C GLY A 64 -12.66 -6.80 -18.30
N GLU A 65 -11.40 -7.11 -18.60
CA GLU A 65 -10.48 -7.74 -17.66
C GLU A 65 -10.15 -6.77 -16.51
N ALA A 66 -10.15 -7.27 -15.28
CA ALA A 66 -10.12 -6.44 -14.09
C ALA A 66 -8.85 -5.61 -13.94
N LEU A 67 -7.68 -6.17 -14.25
CA LEU A 67 -6.42 -5.44 -14.18
C LEU A 67 -6.41 -4.29 -15.18
N THR A 68 -6.87 -4.53 -16.41
CA THR A 68 -6.96 -3.55 -17.49
C THR A 68 -7.90 -2.41 -17.12
N VAL A 69 -9.10 -2.75 -16.63
CA VAL A 69 -10.10 -1.75 -16.23
C VAL A 69 -9.58 -0.91 -15.06
N LEU A 70 -9.10 -1.54 -13.99
CA LEU A 70 -8.64 -0.81 -12.80
C LEU A 70 -7.37 0.00 -13.08
N ALA A 71 -6.46 -0.49 -13.92
CA ALA A 71 -5.30 0.30 -14.38
C ALA A 71 -5.75 1.52 -15.20
N ALA A 72 -6.80 1.42 -16.02
CA ALA A 72 -7.37 2.57 -16.71
C ALA A 72 -7.98 3.58 -15.73
N GLN A 73 -8.73 3.11 -14.72
CA GLN A 73 -9.30 3.97 -13.67
C GLN A 73 -8.21 4.71 -12.86
N SER A 74 -7.03 4.09 -12.69
CA SER A 74 -5.92 4.70 -11.95
C SER A 74 -5.41 6.02 -12.53
N ARG A 75 -5.70 6.30 -13.80
CA ARG A 75 -5.25 7.53 -14.50
C ARG A 75 -5.97 8.79 -14.05
N SER A 76 -7.19 8.66 -13.50
CA SER A 76 -8.01 9.77 -13.06
C SER A 76 -8.37 9.69 -11.57
N ALA A 77 -8.00 8.60 -10.91
CA ALA A 77 -8.22 8.42 -9.47
C ALA A 77 -7.10 9.08 -8.66
N GLN A 78 -7.44 9.67 -7.52
CA GLN A 78 -6.44 10.14 -6.55
C GLN A 78 -5.87 8.99 -5.71
N LEU A 79 -6.61 7.90 -5.57
CA LEU A 79 -6.24 6.69 -4.85
C LEU A 79 -7.06 5.52 -5.38
N ILE A 80 -6.42 4.37 -5.60
CA ILE A 80 -7.12 3.10 -5.81
C ILE A 80 -7.10 2.32 -4.50
N VAL A 81 -8.26 1.79 -4.12
CA VAL A 81 -8.41 0.93 -2.95
C VAL A 81 -8.84 -0.45 -3.41
N VAL A 82 -8.10 -1.49 -3.01
CA VAL A 82 -8.43 -2.89 -3.30
C VAL A 82 -8.23 -3.75 -2.05
N GLY A 83 -8.99 -4.83 -1.94
CA GLY A 83 -8.73 -5.83 -0.91
C GLY A 83 -7.41 -6.57 -1.17
N HIS A 84 -6.75 -7.02 -0.11
CA HIS A 84 -5.52 -7.83 -0.24
C HIS A 84 -5.77 -9.21 -0.86
N ARG A 85 -7.02 -9.69 -0.93
CA ARG A 85 -7.40 -10.94 -1.61
C ARG A 85 -8.69 -10.74 -2.39
N GLY A 86 -8.81 -11.46 -3.50
CA GLY A 86 -10.05 -11.55 -4.26
C GLY A 86 -10.99 -12.62 -3.72
N SER A 87 -12.23 -12.62 -4.19
CA SER A 87 -13.25 -13.65 -3.92
C SER A 87 -13.02 -14.97 -4.68
N GLY A 88 -11.90 -15.11 -5.40
CA GLY A 88 -11.61 -16.22 -6.31
C GLY A 88 -11.19 -17.55 -5.66
N ARG A 89 -10.94 -18.56 -6.51
CA ARG A 89 -10.71 -19.98 -6.18
C ARG A 89 -9.44 -20.30 -5.37
N PHE A 90 -8.63 -19.31 -5.01
CA PHE A 90 -7.34 -19.49 -4.34
C PHE A 90 -7.27 -18.72 -3.02
N ARG A 91 -8.16 -19.07 -2.09
CA ARG A 91 -8.23 -18.46 -0.74
C ARG A 91 -6.95 -18.65 0.09
N GLU A 92 -6.11 -19.61 -0.29
CA GLU A 92 -4.83 -19.95 0.33
C GLU A 92 -3.68 -18.99 -0.02
N LEU A 93 -3.83 -18.13 -1.05
CA LEU A 93 -2.81 -17.15 -1.40
C LEU A 93 -2.82 -15.96 -0.42
N LEU A 94 -1.63 -15.54 0.00
CA LEU A 94 -1.44 -14.45 0.96
C LEU A 94 -1.83 -13.07 0.38
N LEU A 95 -1.71 -12.87 -0.94
CA LEU A 95 -1.98 -11.61 -1.63
C LEU A 95 -2.54 -11.87 -3.05
N GLY A 96 -3.56 -11.12 -3.46
CA GLY A 96 -4.23 -11.27 -4.77
C GLY A 96 -3.48 -10.60 -5.93
N SER A 97 -3.64 -11.17 -7.13
CA SER A 97 -2.99 -10.67 -8.36
C SER A 97 -3.35 -9.22 -8.68
N THR A 98 -4.59 -8.80 -8.41
CA THR A 98 -5.04 -7.41 -8.59
C THR A 98 -4.27 -6.42 -7.73
N ALA A 99 -4.06 -6.72 -6.45
CA ALA A 99 -3.33 -5.86 -5.54
C ALA A 99 -1.86 -5.71 -5.96
N VAL A 100 -1.20 -6.82 -6.32
CA VAL A 100 0.19 -6.82 -6.80
C VAL A 100 0.32 -6.02 -8.09
N HIS A 101 -0.53 -6.30 -9.08
CA HIS A 101 -0.46 -5.66 -10.38
C HIS A 101 -0.68 -4.16 -10.28
N LEU A 102 -1.72 -3.71 -9.56
CA LEU A 102 -2.01 -2.29 -9.41
C LEU A 102 -0.90 -1.58 -8.64
N SER A 103 -0.39 -2.17 -7.55
CA SER A 103 0.75 -1.58 -6.82
C SER A 103 1.97 -1.36 -7.73
N ALA A 104 2.16 -2.21 -8.73
CA ALA A 104 3.26 -2.13 -9.68
C ALA A 104 3.00 -1.22 -10.90
N HIS A 105 1.75 -0.95 -11.28
CA HIS A 105 1.45 -0.33 -12.59
C HIS A 105 0.45 0.84 -12.54
N ALA A 106 -0.26 1.05 -11.43
CA ALA A 106 -1.24 2.12 -11.31
C ALA A 106 -0.59 3.50 -11.45
N ARG A 107 -1.37 4.46 -11.97
CA ARG A 107 -1.02 5.88 -12.13
C ARG A 107 -1.51 6.74 -10.97
N CYS A 108 -1.80 6.12 -9.84
CA CYS A 108 -2.12 6.77 -8.57
C CYS A 108 -1.58 5.90 -7.43
N PRO A 109 -1.52 6.39 -6.17
CA PRO A 109 -1.28 5.55 -5.01
C PRO A 109 -2.29 4.38 -4.96
N VAL A 110 -1.84 3.23 -4.44
CA VAL A 110 -2.68 2.03 -4.30
C VAL A 110 -2.69 1.59 -2.85
N MET A 111 -3.87 1.65 -2.23
CA MET A 111 -4.11 1.12 -0.90
C MET A 111 -4.65 -0.31 -0.99
N VAL A 112 -3.90 -1.23 -0.39
CA VAL A 112 -4.25 -2.62 -0.24
C VAL A 112 -4.79 -2.84 1.17
N VAL A 113 -6.09 -3.08 1.28
CA VAL A 113 -6.79 -3.21 2.56
C VAL A 113 -6.68 -4.64 3.09
N ARG A 114 -6.19 -4.74 4.32
CA ARG A 114 -6.04 -5.97 5.12
C ARG A 114 -6.08 -5.61 6.60
N GLY A 115 -6.13 -6.64 7.45
CA GLY A 115 -6.11 -6.49 8.90
C GLY A 115 -7.51 -6.38 9.49
N ARG A 116 -7.59 -5.73 10.66
CA ARG A 116 -8.82 -5.61 11.47
C ARG A 116 -9.81 -4.58 10.91
N PRO A 117 -11.12 -4.76 11.13
CA PRO A 117 -12.08 -3.67 11.05
C PRO A 117 -11.65 -2.54 12.00
N GLU A 118 -11.81 -1.29 11.56
CA GLU A 118 -11.48 -0.09 12.36
C GLU A 118 -10.05 -0.08 12.92
N PRO A 119 -9.03 -0.03 12.03
CA PRO A 119 -7.65 -0.02 12.48
C PRO A 119 -7.34 1.27 13.23
N ALA A 120 -6.83 1.14 14.46
CA ALA A 120 -6.32 2.25 15.29
C ALA A 120 -4.79 2.25 15.35
N GLY A 121 -4.20 3.36 15.80
CA GLY A 121 -2.75 3.55 15.95
C GLY A 121 -2.20 4.62 14.99
N PRO A 122 -0.87 4.78 14.86
CA PRO A 122 -0.29 5.78 13.99
C PRO A 122 -0.40 5.40 12.51
N VAL A 123 -0.29 6.39 11.63
CA VAL A 123 0.14 6.15 10.25
C VAL A 123 1.64 5.95 10.27
N VAL A 124 2.15 4.86 9.70
CA VAL A 124 3.58 4.58 9.60
C VAL A 124 4.05 4.87 8.18
N VAL A 125 5.20 5.51 8.02
CA VAL A 125 5.86 5.65 6.72
C VAL A 125 7.27 5.05 6.77
N ALA A 126 7.58 4.22 5.78
CA ALA A 126 8.95 3.77 5.56
C ALA A 126 9.74 4.87 4.87
N VAL A 127 10.81 5.34 5.52
CA VAL A 127 11.71 6.35 5.00
C VAL A 127 13.02 5.69 4.61
N ASP A 128 13.52 6.00 3.43
CA ASP A 128 14.81 5.52 2.95
C ASP A 128 15.68 6.64 2.34
N GLY A 129 15.25 7.90 2.43
CA GLY A 129 15.98 9.04 1.86
C GLY A 129 16.02 9.09 0.33
N SER A 130 15.42 8.13 -0.37
CA SER A 130 15.42 8.15 -1.84
C SER A 130 14.47 9.24 -2.35
N PRO A 131 14.79 9.90 -3.48
CA PRO A 131 13.86 10.84 -4.13
C PRO A 131 12.50 10.20 -4.44
N GLN A 132 12.49 8.88 -4.74
CA GLN A 132 11.27 8.15 -5.04
C GLN A 132 10.41 7.92 -3.78
N GLY A 133 11.01 7.82 -2.60
CA GLY A 133 10.34 7.67 -1.31
C GLY A 133 9.67 8.94 -0.80
N GLN A 134 10.08 10.12 -1.30
CA GLN A 134 9.50 11.42 -0.87
C GLN A 134 8.00 11.52 -1.11
N ALA A 135 7.50 10.92 -2.21
CA ALA A 135 6.06 10.87 -2.47
C ALA A 135 5.31 10.09 -1.38
N ALA A 136 5.91 9.02 -0.83
CA ALA A 136 5.32 8.25 0.27
C ALA A 136 5.30 9.04 1.58
N VAL A 137 6.36 9.83 1.86
CA VAL A 137 6.40 10.76 2.99
C VAL A 137 5.27 11.78 2.88
N ALA A 138 5.18 12.48 1.75
CA ALA A 138 4.14 13.48 1.51
C ALA A 138 2.73 12.90 1.66
N PHE A 139 2.49 11.71 1.10
CA PHE A 139 1.23 10.99 1.23
C PHE A 139 0.91 10.65 2.70
N ALA A 140 1.89 10.15 3.46
CA ALA A 140 1.69 9.75 4.84
C ALA A 140 1.35 10.93 5.76
N PHE A 141 2.01 12.08 5.57
CA PHE A 141 1.66 13.32 6.28
C PHE A 141 0.22 13.74 6.01
N ALA A 142 -0.17 13.77 4.73
CA ALA A 142 -1.54 14.11 4.35
C ALA A 142 -2.55 13.15 4.98
N GLU A 143 -2.32 11.84 4.87
CA GLU A 143 -3.22 10.83 5.43
C GLU A 143 -3.29 10.89 6.97
N ALA A 144 -2.17 11.08 7.66
CA ALA A 144 -2.15 11.19 9.11
C ALA A 144 -2.96 12.40 9.59
N ALA A 145 -2.78 13.57 8.95
CA ALA A 145 -3.57 14.76 9.23
C ALA A 145 -5.07 14.56 8.95
N LEU A 146 -5.40 13.91 7.83
CA LEU A 146 -6.80 13.63 7.46
C LEU A 146 -7.50 12.69 8.44
N ARG A 147 -6.74 11.75 9.03
CA ARG A 147 -7.21 10.78 10.02
C ARG A 147 -7.17 11.31 11.45
N GLY A 148 -6.57 12.48 11.70
CA GLY A 148 -6.31 12.97 13.05
C GLY A 148 -5.45 12.01 13.86
N ALA A 149 -4.48 11.37 13.21
CA ALA A 149 -3.64 10.33 13.80
C ALA A 149 -2.17 10.74 13.81
N ASP A 150 -1.41 10.27 14.80
CA ASP A 150 0.04 10.45 14.84
C ASP A 150 0.71 9.84 13.60
N LEU A 151 1.83 10.43 13.19
CA LEU A 151 2.70 9.90 12.14
C LEU A 151 3.96 9.30 12.76
N LEU A 152 4.30 8.06 12.41
CA LEU A 152 5.57 7.43 12.72
C LEU A 152 6.41 7.28 11.45
N ALA A 153 7.47 8.06 11.34
CA ALA A 153 8.48 7.93 10.29
C ALA A 153 9.56 6.94 10.72
N LEU A 154 9.59 5.77 10.09
CA LEU A 154 10.51 4.69 10.40
C LEU A 154 11.60 4.61 9.33
N HIS A 155 12.85 4.80 9.75
CA HIS A 155 14.02 4.53 8.94
C HIS A 155 14.81 3.36 9.55
N ALA A 156 14.99 2.30 8.78
CA ALA A 156 15.80 1.15 9.20
C ALA A 156 17.11 1.17 8.41
N TRP A 157 18.22 1.09 9.14
CA TRP A 157 19.56 1.05 8.59
C TRP A 157 20.27 -0.21 9.08
N SER A 158 21.14 -0.74 8.26
CA SER A 158 21.88 -1.96 8.57
C SER A 158 23.30 -1.82 8.08
N THR A 159 24.23 -2.40 8.83
CA THR A 159 25.61 -2.56 8.40
C THR A 159 25.73 -3.78 7.49
N TRP A 160 26.82 -3.87 6.73
CA TRP A 160 27.13 -5.04 5.90
C TRP A 160 27.15 -6.35 6.72
N ALA A 161 27.51 -6.28 8.01
CA ALA A 161 27.48 -7.40 8.96
C ALA A 161 26.05 -7.95 9.19
N ASP A 162 25.02 -7.12 9.13
CA ASP A 162 23.63 -7.50 9.40
C ASP A 162 22.95 -8.24 8.22
N HIS A 163 23.52 -8.13 7.02
CA HIS A 163 22.98 -8.77 5.82
C HIS A 163 23.22 -10.28 5.77
N GLY A 164 24.07 -10.82 6.66
CA GLY A 164 24.25 -12.27 6.86
C GLY A 164 24.83 -13.01 5.64
N GLU A 165 25.34 -12.28 4.65
CA GLU A 165 26.04 -12.81 3.47
C GLU A 165 27.53 -13.06 3.76
N HIS A 166 27.92 -13.28 5.02
CA HIS A 166 29.25 -13.78 5.30
C HIS A 166 29.31 -15.25 4.89
N ARG A 167 30.02 -15.53 3.80
CA ARG A 167 30.66 -16.83 3.68
C ARG A 167 31.71 -16.89 4.78
N PHE A 168 31.76 -17.99 5.53
CA PHE A 168 32.86 -18.26 6.46
C PHE A 168 34.20 -18.02 5.75
N GLY A 169 34.96 -17.01 6.18
CA GLY A 169 36.29 -16.69 5.65
C GLY A 169 36.42 -15.43 4.78
N ASP A 170 35.33 -14.68 4.52
CA ASP A 170 35.47 -13.37 3.86
C ASP A 170 36.22 -12.37 4.77
N PRO A 171 37.18 -11.59 4.23
CA PRO A 171 37.88 -10.57 5.01
C PRO A 171 36.87 -9.52 5.51
N VAL A 172 36.80 -9.38 6.83
CA VAL A 172 36.09 -8.28 7.50
C VAL A 172 36.98 -7.05 7.36
N ASP A 173 36.49 -5.98 6.73
CA ASP A 173 37.28 -4.74 6.62
C ASP A 173 37.44 -4.13 8.03
N PRO A 174 38.68 -3.87 8.50
CA PRO A 174 38.92 -3.34 9.86
C PRO A 174 38.19 -2.02 10.17
N VAL A 175 37.79 -1.26 9.15
CA VAL A 175 36.98 -0.03 9.28
C VAL A 175 35.62 -0.32 9.91
N ASP A 176 35.08 -1.53 9.74
CA ASP A 176 33.76 -1.91 10.24
C ASP A 176 33.73 -2.31 11.71
N LEU A 177 34.89 -2.48 12.36
CA LEU A 177 34.96 -3.14 13.66
C LEU A 177 35.02 -2.22 14.88
N ILE A 178 35.53 -0.98 14.81
CA ILE A 178 35.89 -0.24 16.05
C ILE A 178 35.56 1.28 16.02
N GLY A 179 35.16 1.90 14.90
CA GLY A 179 35.17 3.37 14.77
C GLY A 179 33.85 4.15 14.62
N ASP A 180 32.77 3.57 14.09
CA ASP A 180 31.84 4.40 13.32
C ASP A 180 30.34 4.19 13.52
N ALA A 181 29.91 3.35 14.47
CA ALA A 181 28.48 3.10 14.67
C ALA A 181 27.70 4.37 15.02
N ASP A 182 28.24 5.24 15.88
CA ASP A 182 27.61 6.51 16.24
C ASP A 182 27.64 7.52 15.08
N ARG A 183 28.71 7.55 14.29
CA ARG A 183 28.81 8.43 13.10
C ARG A 183 27.84 8.00 12.02
N LEU A 184 27.77 6.70 11.73
CA LEU A 184 26.86 6.12 10.76
C LEU A 184 25.41 6.29 11.21
N ARG A 185 25.12 6.07 12.49
CA ARG A 185 23.81 6.37 13.07
C ARG A 185 23.43 7.84 12.89
N ALA A 186 24.35 8.77 13.16
CA ALA A 186 24.11 10.21 12.96
C ALA A 186 23.90 10.57 11.47
N GLU A 187 24.54 9.87 10.55
CA GLU A 187 24.32 10.03 9.11
C GLU A 187 22.92 9.55 8.68
N GLU A 188 22.50 8.37 9.13
CA GLU A 188 21.17 7.84 8.83
C GLU A 188 20.06 8.64 9.54
N GLU A 189 20.34 9.23 10.70
CA GLU A 189 19.45 10.20 11.35
C GLU A 189 19.28 11.46 10.50
N ARG A 190 20.35 11.98 9.88
CA ARG A 190 20.25 13.11 8.95
C ARG A 190 19.41 12.77 7.73
N VAL A 191 19.55 11.57 7.17
CA VAL A 191 18.71 11.10 6.06
C VAL A 191 17.24 11.13 6.44
N LEU A 192 16.89 10.67 7.65
CA LEU A 192 15.53 10.71 8.16
C LEU A 192 15.03 12.15 8.34
N VAL A 193 15.83 13.04 8.95
CA VAL A 193 15.46 14.44 9.16
C VAL A 193 15.28 15.18 7.83
N GLU A 194 16.20 15.00 6.89
CA GLU A 194 16.15 15.61 5.56
C GLU A 194 14.88 15.16 4.81
N ALA A 195 14.56 13.86 4.86
CA ALA A 195 13.38 13.33 4.21
C ALA A 195 12.06 13.86 4.78
N LEU A 196 12.04 14.36 6.03
CA LEU A 196 10.86 14.94 6.65
C LEU A 196 10.82 16.47 6.55
N SER A 197 11.87 17.10 6.06
CA SER A 197 12.02 18.56 6.08
C SER A 197 10.89 19.26 5.31
N GLY A 198 10.35 20.36 5.88
CA GLY A 198 9.26 21.14 5.29
C GLY A 198 7.86 20.57 5.51
N HIS A 199 7.74 19.30 5.92
CA HIS A 199 6.44 18.69 6.21
C HIS A 199 5.85 19.09 7.57
N PRO A 200 6.59 19.06 8.70
CA PRO A 200 6.08 19.51 9.99
C PRO A 200 5.52 20.94 9.96
N GLU A 201 6.16 21.85 9.22
CA GLU A 201 5.70 23.24 9.07
C GLU A 201 4.36 23.34 8.33
N ARG A 202 4.11 22.42 7.38
CA ARG A 202 2.84 22.32 6.65
C ARG A 202 1.73 21.65 7.47
N TYR A 203 2.10 20.87 8.48
CA TYR A 203 1.17 20.12 9.33
C TYR A 203 1.49 20.34 10.83
N PRO A 204 1.34 21.57 11.36
CA PRO A 204 1.80 21.92 12.70
C PRO A 204 1.06 21.19 13.83
N GLU A 205 -0.19 20.78 13.58
CA GLU A 205 -1.03 20.04 14.53
C GLU A 205 -0.74 18.53 14.55
N LEU A 206 0.13 18.04 13.66
CA LEU A 206 0.42 16.62 13.54
C LEU A 206 1.55 16.21 14.47
N THR A 207 1.28 15.27 15.38
CA THR A 207 2.35 14.63 16.17
C THR A 207 3.18 13.72 15.27
N VAL A 208 4.41 14.13 14.99
CA VAL A 208 5.38 13.33 14.21
C VAL A 208 6.40 12.70 15.15
N ARG A 209 6.53 11.37 15.07
CA ARG A 209 7.55 10.58 15.77
C ARG A 209 8.50 9.98 14.75
N THR A 210 9.79 10.02 15.06
CA THR A 210 10.83 9.35 14.28
C THR A 210 11.29 8.07 14.98
N SER A 211 11.60 7.04 14.20
CA SER A 211 12.20 5.80 14.70
C SER A 211 13.34 5.37 13.79
N LEU A 212 14.55 5.43 14.32
CA LEU A 212 15.77 4.99 13.65
C LEU A 212 16.15 3.60 14.17
N VAL A 213 15.88 2.57 13.38
CA VAL A 213 16.06 1.16 13.75
C VAL A 213 17.34 0.61 13.15
N HIS A 214 18.23 0.09 13.99
CA HIS A 214 19.37 -0.70 13.52
C HIS A 214 18.91 -2.13 13.24
N GLY A 215 19.04 -2.57 12.00
CA GLY A 215 18.68 -3.90 11.54
C GLY A 215 17.98 -3.91 10.18
N ARG A 216 17.47 -5.10 9.81
CA ARG A 216 16.89 -5.32 8.49
C ARG A 216 15.55 -4.58 8.33
N THR A 217 15.41 -3.81 7.24
CA THR A 217 14.22 -3.00 6.94
C THR A 217 12.92 -3.80 6.89
N ARG A 218 12.93 -4.99 6.28
CA ARG A 218 11.71 -5.81 6.09
C ARG A 218 11.10 -6.25 7.44
N PRO A 219 11.82 -6.93 8.35
CA PRO A 219 11.31 -7.25 9.68
C PRO A 219 10.82 -6.02 10.47
N ALA A 220 11.61 -4.94 10.49
CA ALA A 220 11.26 -3.73 11.25
C ALA A 220 9.93 -3.12 10.81
N LEU A 221 9.67 -3.05 9.49
CA LEU A 221 8.41 -2.56 8.96
C LEU A 221 7.25 -3.52 9.22
N ILE A 222 7.46 -4.83 9.09
CA ILE A 222 6.41 -5.82 9.39
C ILE A 222 6.01 -5.73 10.86
N GLU A 223 6.97 -5.62 11.78
CA GLU A 223 6.71 -5.43 13.20
C GLU A 223 5.95 -4.13 13.48
N ALA A 224 6.42 -2.99 12.94
CA ALA A 224 5.76 -1.69 13.11
C ALA A 224 4.31 -1.68 12.56
N SER A 225 4.02 -2.49 11.55
CA SER A 225 2.66 -2.62 11.00
C SER A 225 1.67 -3.25 11.98
N GLY A 226 2.13 -3.92 13.03
CA GLY A 226 1.29 -4.56 14.05
C GLY A 226 0.45 -3.57 14.87
N SER A 227 0.95 -2.36 15.08
CA SER A 227 0.26 -1.29 15.81
C SER A 227 -0.22 -0.15 14.91
N ALA A 228 0.12 -0.17 13.62
CA ALA A 228 -0.23 0.88 12.67
C ALA A 228 -1.69 0.79 12.22
N GLN A 229 -2.32 1.93 11.97
CA GLN A 229 -3.61 1.96 11.28
C GLN A 229 -3.47 1.94 9.75
N LEU A 230 -2.31 2.37 9.25
CA LEU A 230 -1.96 2.44 7.85
C LEU A 230 -0.43 2.47 7.74
N MET A 231 0.13 1.76 6.76
CA MET A 231 1.53 1.87 6.39
C MET A 231 1.68 2.42 4.97
N ALA A 232 2.46 3.49 4.80
CA ALA A 232 2.83 4.04 3.51
C ALA A 232 4.28 3.64 3.16
N VAL A 233 4.47 3.17 1.93
CA VAL A 233 5.79 2.82 1.39
C VAL A 233 5.92 3.35 -0.04
N GLY A 234 7.14 3.71 -0.43
CA GLY A 234 7.44 3.96 -1.84
C GLY A 234 7.31 2.67 -2.66
N ALA A 235 6.98 2.76 -3.94
CA ALA A 235 7.03 1.62 -4.86
C ALA A 235 8.47 1.13 -5.09
N ARG A 236 9.43 2.05 -5.01
CA ARG A 236 10.88 1.79 -5.12
C ARG A 236 11.61 2.57 -4.03
N GLY A 237 12.84 2.17 -3.77
CA GLY A 237 13.70 2.81 -2.78
C GLY A 237 15.10 3.11 -3.29
N ARG A 238 16.08 3.20 -2.38
CA ARG A 238 17.51 3.46 -2.68
C ARG A 238 18.17 2.43 -3.61
N GLY A 239 17.65 1.20 -3.66
CA GLY A 239 18.19 0.10 -4.45
C GLY A 239 17.23 -0.44 -5.50
N GLY A 240 17.70 -1.42 -6.28
CA GLY A 240 16.93 -2.11 -7.30
C GLY A 240 17.59 -2.08 -8.67
N PHE A 241 17.14 -2.96 -9.55
CA PHE A 241 17.63 -3.04 -10.94
C PHE A 241 16.76 -2.18 -11.86
N THR A 242 17.38 -1.62 -12.90
CA THR A 242 16.68 -0.91 -13.97
C THR A 242 15.58 -1.79 -14.55
N GLY A 243 14.33 -1.29 -14.55
CA GLY A 243 13.16 -2.02 -15.07
C GLY A 243 12.28 -2.72 -14.02
N MET A 244 12.69 -2.76 -12.74
CA MET A 244 11.84 -3.30 -11.68
C MET A 244 10.73 -2.30 -11.28
N LEU A 245 9.49 -2.77 -11.23
CA LEU A 245 8.32 -1.92 -10.94
C LEU A 245 7.98 -1.79 -9.45
N LEU A 246 8.40 -2.76 -8.63
CA LEU A 246 8.24 -2.77 -7.18
C LEU A 246 9.51 -3.25 -6.49
N GLY A 247 9.95 -2.53 -5.45
CA GLY A 247 11.06 -2.91 -4.61
C GLY A 247 10.75 -4.07 -3.67
N SER A 248 11.79 -4.76 -3.22
CA SER A 248 11.69 -5.93 -2.32
C SER A 248 11.05 -5.60 -0.97
N VAL A 249 11.26 -4.39 -0.45
CA VAL A 249 10.64 -3.91 0.79
C VAL A 249 9.13 -3.74 0.61
N SER A 250 8.70 -3.03 -0.44
CA SER A 250 7.29 -2.79 -0.73
C SER A 250 6.54 -4.10 -0.97
N GLN A 251 7.15 -5.05 -1.69
CA GLN A 251 6.61 -6.40 -1.84
C GLN A 251 6.47 -7.11 -0.49
N ALA A 252 7.53 -7.15 0.33
CA ALA A 252 7.47 -7.82 1.63
C ALA A 252 6.37 -7.24 2.54
N VAL A 253 6.24 -5.91 2.60
CA VAL A 253 5.21 -5.24 3.38
C VAL A 253 3.80 -5.55 2.84
N LEU A 254 3.59 -5.49 1.52
CA LEU A 254 2.31 -5.89 0.91
C LEU A 254 1.89 -7.31 1.29
N HIS A 255 2.84 -8.24 1.33
CA HIS A 255 2.59 -9.65 1.66
C HIS A 255 2.39 -9.89 3.16
N HIS A 256 3.12 -9.20 4.03
CA HIS A 256 3.25 -9.60 5.44
C HIS A 256 2.76 -8.59 6.48
N ALA A 257 2.47 -7.35 6.11
CA ALA A 257 2.02 -6.34 7.07
C ALA A 257 0.73 -6.75 7.82
N HIS A 258 0.48 -6.20 8.99
CA HIS A 258 -0.72 -6.46 9.78
C HIS A 258 -1.81 -5.39 9.61
N CYS A 259 -1.47 -4.28 8.93
CA CYS A 259 -2.35 -3.16 8.65
C CYS A 259 -2.56 -2.96 7.12
N PRO A 260 -3.51 -2.11 6.70
CA PRO A 260 -3.57 -1.62 5.32
C PRO A 260 -2.23 -1.02 4.88
N VAL A 261 -1.86 -1.24 3.61
CA VAL A 261 -0.60 -0.76 3.03
C VAL A 261 -0.92 0.11 1.82
N THR A 262 -0.40 1.34 1.78
CA THR A 262 -0.42 2.15 0.57
C THR A 262 0.95 2.17 -0.08
N VAL A 263 1.00 1.75 -1.34
CA VAL A 263 2.17 1.89 -2.20
C VAL A 263 2.04 3.19 -2.98
N VAL A 264 3.02 4.07 -2.82
CA VAL A 264 3.06 5.38 -3.44
C VAL A 264 4.16 5.43 -4.48
N ARG A 265 3.83 5.96 -5.66
CA ARG A 265 4.74 6.11 -6.77
C ARG A 265 5.10 7.59 -6.97
N SER A 266 6.33 7.85 -7.39
CA SER A 266 6.84 9.20 -7.66
C SER A 266 6.71 9.63 -9.12
N ASP A 267 6.40 8.70 -10.03
CA ASP A 267 6.15 8.94 -11.46
C ASP A 267 4.67 9.20 -11.78
N LEU A 268 3.94 9.72 -10.79
CA LEU A 268 2.51 10.04 -10.89
C LEU A 268 2.29 11.51 -11.23
#